data_AF-A0A961VVU2-F1
#
_entry.id   AF-A0A961VVU2-F1
#
_cell.length_a   1.000
_cell.length_b   1.000
_cell.length_c   1.000
_cell.angle_alpha   90.00
_cell.angle_beta   90.00
_cell.angle_gamma   90.00
#
_symmetry.space_group_name_H-M   'P 1'
#
loop_
_entity.id
_entity.type
_entity.pdbx_description
1 polymer ?
#
loop_
_entity_poly.entity_id
_entity_poly.type
_entity_poly.pdbx_seq_one_letter_code
_entity_poly.pdbx_strand_id
1 'polypeptide(L)'
;MNSIRSRPSAAWEANATSEPLRRGGPALISPAEERRVHQVFIFSIAIKAADAVLEILAAVVLAVFDAGALTHPIMRLLAKELLHHPEDRLAAWAMHLVQGFSLNTKTFAALYLASHGAIKLFLMIGLWRNQAWAYPVSLVAFAAFIVYQLYRFTFTQSVFLIVLTVFDLIVIVLIWHEWWMRKAAGTI
;
A
#
# COMPACT_ATOMS: atom_id res chain seq x y z
N MET A 1 57.75 -63.50 -28.25
CA MET A 1 57.22 -63.48 -26.87
C MET A 1 56.43 -62.18 -26.65
N ASN A 2 55.18 -62.33 -26.19
CA ASN A 2 54.19 -61.40 -25.60
C ASN A 2 54.16 -59.91 -26.01
N SER A 3 53.11 -59.41 -26.67
CA SER A 3 51.76 -59.03 -26.14
C SER A 3 51.88 -57.94 -25.07
N ILE A 4 51.22 -56.77 -25.17
CA ILE A 4 49.77 -56.58 -25.06
C ILE A 4 49.37 -55.21 -25.67
N ARG A 5 48.26 -55.23 -26.40
CA ARG A 5 47.49 -54.10 -26.93
C ARG A 5 46.50 -53.62 -25.86
N SER A 6 46.35 -52.31 -25.60
CA SER A 6 45.05 -51.62 -25.34
C SER A 6 45.21 -50.24 -24.68
N ARG A 7 44.78 -49.19 -25.37
CA ARG A 7 44.04 -48.05 -24.77
C ARG A 7 42.55 -48.41 -24.92
N PRO A 8 41.65 -48.11 -23.97
CA PRO A 8 41.02 -46.78 -24.01
C PRO A 8 40.50 -46.20 -22.67
N SER A 9 40.30 -44.87 -22.70
CA SER A 9 39.24 -44.07 -22.06
C SER A 9 38.72 -44.45 -20.67
N ALA A 10 38.94 -43.59 -19.67
CA ALA A 10 37.88 -43.22 -18.72
C ALA A 10 38.30 -42.07 -17.79
N ALA A 11 37.35 -41.15 -17.61
CA ALA A 11 36.94 -40.62 -16.31
C ALA A 11 37.64 -39.39 -15.71
N TRP A 12 38.19 -38.46 -16.50
CA TRP A 12 38.46 -37.10 -15.99
C TRP A 12 37.81 -35.96 -16.78
N GLU A 13 37.45 -36.14 -18.06
CA GLU A 13 36.72 -35.13 -18.85
C GLU A 13 35.20 -35.12 -18.62
N ALA A 14 34.69 -36.00 -17.74
CA ALA A 14 33.28 -36.10 -17.39
C ALA A 14 32.92 -35.41 -16.07
N ASN A 15 33.75 -34.49 -15.55
CA ASN A 15 33.33 -33.58 -14.47
C ASN A 15 32.84 -32.23 -15.01
N ALA A 16 32.05 -32.31 -16.08
CA ALA A 16 30.92 -31.42 -16.30
C ALA A 16 29.76 -31.82 -15.38
N THR A 17 29.99 -31.77 -14.05
CA THR A 17 28.89 -31.54 -13.11
C THR A 17 29.08 -30.09 -12.65
N SER A 18 28.42 -29.15 -13.32
CA SER A 18 27.16 -28.65 -12.78
C SER A 18 27.30 -28.17 -11.33
N GLU A 19 28.30 -27.34 -11.04
CA GLU A 19 27.94 -26.17 -10.26
C GLU A 19 26.98 -25.37 -11.15
N PRO A 20 25.66 -25.35 -10.90
CA PRO A 20 24.97 -24.13 -11.24
C PRO A 20 25.77 -23.08 -10.49
N LEU A 21 26.36 -22.13 -11.23
CA LEU A 21 26.68 -20.83 -10.68
C LEU A 21 25.44 -20.42 -9.91
N ARG A 22 25.43 -20.71 -8.61
CA ARG A 22 24.52 -20.15 -7.63
C ARG A 22 24.83 -18.69 -7.77
N ARG A 23 24.12 -18.03 -8.70
CA ARG A 23 23.99 -16.60 -8.72
C ARG A 23 23.57 -16.31 -7.30
N GLY A 24 24.49 -15.75 -6.53
CA GLY A 24 24.26 -15.27 -5.18
C GLY A 24 23.29 -14.10 -5.25
N GLY A 25 22.05 -14.38 -5.67
CA GLY A 25 20.90 -13.60 -5.27
C GLY A 25 20.68 -13.85 -3.78
N PRO A 26 20.19 -12.84 -3.04
CA PRO A 26 20.25 -12.83 -1.59
C PRO A 26 19.29 -13.85 -0.99
N ALA A 27 19.72 -15.11 -0.88
CA ALA A 27 19.05 -16.11 -0.05
C ALA A 27 19.39 -15.83 1.42
N LEU A 28 18.93 -14.68 1.92
CA LEU A 28 18.98 -14.35 3.35
C LEU A 28 17.81 -14.96 4.12
N ILE A 29 16.82 -15.53 3.41
CA ILE A 29 15.54 -15.99 3.96
C ILE A 29 15.14 -17.31 3.28
N SER A 30 14.54 -18.23 4.03
CA SER A 30 14.13 -19.54 3.51
C SER A 30 12.92 -19.43 2.56
N PRO A 31 12.68 -20.41 1.66
CA PRO A 31 11.51 -20.39 0.75
C PRO A 31 10.17 -20.30 1.49
N ALA A 32 10.08 -20.85 2.70
CA ALA A 32 8.89 -20.76 3.55
C ALA A 32 8.69 -19.34 4.11
N GLU A 33 9.76 -18.60 4.37
CA GLU A 33 9.72 -17.21 4.80
C GLU A 33 9.39 -16.28 3.63
N GLU A 34 9.94 -16.51 2.43
CA GLU A 34 9.57 -15.76 1.23
C GLU A 34 8.06 -15.85 0.95
N ARG A 35 7.48 -17.05 1.08
CA ARG A 35 6.03 -17.25 0.93
C ARG A 35 5.24 -16.45 1.98
N ARG A 36 5.74 -16.34 3.21
CA ARG A 36 5.11 -15.52 4.26
C ARG A 36 5.21 -14.03 3.96
N VAL A 37 6.37 -13.55 3.53
CA VAL A 37 6.55 -12.14 3.12
C VAL A 37 5.59 -11.80 1.98
N HIS A 38 5.46 -12.67 1.00
CA HIS A 38 4.52 -12.50 -0.11
C HIS A 38 3.06 -12.47 0.38
N GLN A 39 2.67 -13.34 1.32
CA GLN A 39 1.32 -13.31 1.91
C GLN A 39 1.04 -12.01 2.66
N VAL A 40 2.00 -11.52 3.45
CA VAL A 40 1.89 -10.24 4.16
C VAL A 40 1.83 -9.08 3.16
N PHE A 41 2.57 -9.14 2.06
CA PHE A 41 2.50 -8.18 0.96
C PHE A 41 1.10 -8.13 0.35
N ILE A 42 0.53 -9.27 -0.04
CA ILE A 42 -0.83 -9.34 -0.60
C ILE A 42 -1.87 -8.84 0.40
N PHE A 43 -1.74 -9.21 1.67
CA PHE A 43 -2.65 -8.75 2.72
C PHE A 43 -2.56 -7.23 2.92
N SER A 44 -1.35 -6.67 2.88
CA SER A 44 -1.13 -5.23 3.01
C SER A 44 -1.72 -4.45 1.82
N ILE A 45 -1.55 -4.97 0.60
CA ILE A 45 -2.21 -4.41 -0.60
C ILE A 45 -3.72 -4.47 -0.47
N ALA A 46 -4.29 -5.57 0.03
CA ALA A 46 -5.74 -5.71 0.19
C ALA A 46 -6.30 -4.66 1.16
N ILE A 47 -5.61 -4.41 2.28
CA ILE A 47 -5.99 -3.35 3.23
C ILE A 47 -5.94 -1.98 2.53
N LYS A 48 -4.87 -1.68 1.78
CA LYS A 48 -4.76 -0.42 1.03
C LYS A 48 -5.82 -0.26 -0.06
N ALA A 49 -6.18 -1.35 -0.73
CA ALA A 49 -7.25 -1.34 -1.71
C ALA A 49 -8.61 -1.08 -1.05
N ALA A 50 -8.86 -1.66 0.14
CA ALA A 50 -10.06 -1.40 0.91
C ALA A 50 -10.15 0.08 1.35
N ASP A 51 -9.05 0.66 1.84
CA ASP A 51 -8.96 2.10 2.15
C ASP A 51 -9.30 2.97 0.93
N ALA A 52 -8.72 2.65 -0.23
CA ALA A 52 -9.00 3.36 -1.48
C ALA A 52 -10.49 3.25 -1.91
N VAL A 53 -11.11 2.08 -1.72
CA VAL A 53 -12.55 1.89 -1.97
C VAL A 53 -13.38 2.73 -1.01
N LEU A 54 -13.03 2.77 0.28
CA LEU A 54 -13.71 3.60 1.26
C LEU A 54 -13.63 5.09 0.91
N GLU A 55 -12.51 5.57 0.39
CA GLU A 55 -12.39 6.95 -0.09
C GLU A 55 -13.30 7.23 -1.30
N ILE A 56 -13.39 6.30 -2.25
CA ILE A 56 -14.29 6.44 -3.39
C ILE A 56 -15.75 6.43 -2.92
N LEU A 57 -16.11 5.55 -2.00
CA LEU A 57 -17.45 5.51 -1.41
C LEU A 57 -17.76 6.81 -0.66
N ALA A 58 -16.81 7.34 0.10
CA ALA A 58 -16.94 8.64 0.77
C ALA A 58 -17.12 9.77 -0.26
N ALA A 59 -16.41 9.74 -1.38
CA ALA A 59 -16.59 10.69 -2.48
C ALA A 59 -17.98 10.59 -3.12
N VAL A 60 -18.51 9.39 -3.33
CA VAL A 60 -19.86 9.17 -3.85
C VAL A 60 -20.91 9.67 -2.86
N VAL A 61 -20.78 9.34 -1.59
CA VAL A 61 -21.66 9.85 -0.52
C VAL A 61 -21.63 11.37 -0.51
N LEU A 62 -20.45 11.98 -0.55
CA LEU A 62 -20.32 13.42 -0.64
C LEU A 62 -20.97 13.96 -1.92
N ALA A 63 -20.80 13.34 -3.08
CA ALA A 63 -21.41 13.83 -4.31
C ALA A 63 -22.95 13.80 -4.26
N VAL A 64 -23.52 12.70 -3.75
CA VAL A 64 -24.97 12.42 -3.79
C VAL A 64 -25.74 13.14 -2.68
N PHE A 65 -25.20 13.16 -1.45
CA PHE A 65 -25.93 13.73 -0.32
C PHE A 65 -25.65 15.22 -0.18
N ASP A 66 -26.71 16.04 -0.13
CA ASP A 66 -26.57 17.47 0.12
C ASP A 66 -25.98 17.73 1.51
N ALA A 67 -25.16 18.77 1.67
CA ALA A 67 -24.53 19.07 2.95
C ALA A 67 -25.61 19.27 4.05
N GLY A 68 -26.80 19.76 3.66
CA GLY A 68 -27.98 19.88 4.52
C GLY A 68 -28.66 18.56 4.94
N ALA A 69 -28.52 17.49 4.15
CA ALA A 69 -29.13 16.19 4.46
C ALA A 69 -28.27 15.37 5.46
N LEU A 70 -26.94 15.55 5.41
CA LEU A 70 -26.01 14.95 6.37
C LEU A 70 -26.03 15.68 7.73
N THR A 71 -26.29 16.99 7.74
CA THR A 71 -26.30 17.79 8.98
C THR A 71 -27.51 17.54 9.87
N HIS A 72 -28.68 17.22 9.31
CA HIS A 72 -29.90 17.11 10.09
C HIS A 72 -29.98 15.92 11.08
N PRO A 73 -29.47 14.71 10.76
CA PRO A 73 -29.34 13.62 11.73
C PRO A 73 -28.10 13.78 12.62
N ILE A 74 -26.97 14.28 12.09
CA ILE A 74 -25.74 14.51 12.87
C ILE A 74 -26.00 15.56 13.96
N MET A 75 -26.66 16.68 13.65
CA MET A 75 -27.02 17.68 14.66
C MET A 75 -28.04 17.16 15.67
N ARG A 76 -28.89 16.21 15.30
CA ARG A 76 -29.83 15.56 16.24
C ARG A 76 -29.13 14.62 17.22
N LEU A 77 -28.11 13.87 16.77
CA LEU A 77 -27.29 13.07 17.67
C LEU A 77 -26.36 13.96 18.51
N LEU A 78 -25.73 14.95 17.89
CA LEU A 78 -24.76 15.83 18.53
C LEU A 78 -25.42 16.76 19.57
N ALA A 79 -26.63 17.27 19.31
CA ALA A 79 -27.41 18.03 20.30
C ALA A 79 -27.84 17.17 21.51
N LYS A 80 -27.97 15.85 21.33
CA LYS A 80 -28.30 14.92 22.41
C LYS A 80 -27.09 14.61 23.29
N GLU A 81 -25.89 14.59 22.70
CA GLU A 81 -24.61 14.38 23.40
C GLU A 81 -24.05 15.66 24.05
N LEU A 82 -24.26 16.85 23.43
CA LEU A 82 -23.80 18.15 23.95
C LEU A 82 -24.46 18.56 25.28
N LEU A 83 -25.61 17.99 25.61
CA LEU A 83 -26.26 18.20 26.92
C LEU A 83 -25.52 17.49 28.06
N HIS A 84 -24.61 16.55 27.77
CA HIS A 84 -23.91 15.77 28.78
C HIS A 84 -22.42 16.14 28.95
N HIS A 85 -21.67 16.51 27.90
CA HIS A 85 -20.23 16.80 28.02
C HIS A 85 -19.72 17.92 27.08
N PRO A 86 -19.43 19.14 27.60
CA PRO A 86 -18.99 20.30 26.79
C PRO A 86 -17.51 20.29 26.35
N GLU A 87 -16.76 19.20 26.59
CA GLU A 87 -15.30 19.11 26.38
C GLU A 87 -14.92 18.40 25.06
N ASP A 88 -15.89 17.90 24.29
CA ASP A 88 -15.62 16.97 23.19
C ASP A 88 -15.11 17.67 21.92
N ARG A 89 -13.79 17.54 21.70
CA ARG A 89 -13.06 17.97 20.50
C ARG A 89 -13.65 17.43 19.18
N LEU A 90 -14.41 16.33 19.24
CA LEU A 90 -15.15 15.75 18.12
C LEU A 90 -16.29 16.67 17.64
N ALA A 91 -17.00 17.33 18.56
CA ALA A 91 -18.08 18.25 18.22
C ALA A 91 -17.55 19.53 17.56
N ALA A 92 -16.43 20.07 18.08
CA ALA A 92 -15.75 21.22 17.49
C ALA A 92 -15.19 20.88 16.09
N TRP A 93 -14.63 19.69 15.91
CA TRP A 93 -14.17 19.19 14.61
C TRP A 93 -15.33 19.02 13.61
N ALA A 94 -16.45 18.44 14.05
CA ALA A 94 -17.66 18.29 13.24
C ALA A 94 -18.27 19.64 12.83
N MET A 95 -18.34 20.62 13.76
CA MET A 95 -18.82 21.97 13.45
C MET A 95 -17.93 22.71 12.46
N HIS A 96 -16.61 22.57 12.58
CA HIS A 96 -15.65 23.20 11.65
C HIS A 96 -15.71 22.57 10.24
N LEU A 97 -16.05 21.28 10.14
CA LEU A 97 -16.35 20.66 8.86
C LEU A 97 -17.62 21.28 8.27
N VAL A 98 -18.72 21.33 9.02
CA VAL A 98 -20.03 21.83 8.56
C VAL A 98 -19.98 23.29 8.08
N GLN A 99 -19.25 24.16 8.77
CA GLN A 99 -19.17 25.59 8.41
C GLN A 99 -18.31 25.89 7.16
N GLY A 100 -17.43 24.97 6.75
CA GLY A 100 -16.59 25.12 5.55
C GLY A 100 -17.20 24.58 4.24
N PHE A 101 -18.31 23.85 4.32
CA PHE A 101 -18.95 23.17 3.18
C PHE A 101 -19.79 24.13 2.31
N SER A 102 -19.13 24.97 1.51
CA SER A 102 -19.77 25.60 0.35
C SER A 102 -19.96 24.58 -0.78
N LEU A 103 -20.93 24.77 -1.69
CA LEU A 103 -21.15 23.89 -2.87
C LEU A 103 -19.86 23.66 -3.68
N ASN A 104 -19.01 24.68 -3.82
CA ASN A 104 -17.73 24.57 -4.50
C ASN A 104 -16.72 23.73 -3.69
N THR A 105 -16.68 23.92 -2.36
CA THR A 105 -15.84 23.13 -1.45
C THR A 105 -16.24 21.65 -1.42
N LYS A 106 -17.55 21.37 -1.46
CA LYS A 106 -18.11 20.01 -1.47
C LYS A 106 -17.70 19.24 -2.72
N THR A 107 -17.93 19.84 -3.89
CA THR A 107 -17.56 19.23 -5.18
C THR A 107 -16.06 19.03 -5.27
N PHE A 108 -15.27 20.00 -4.81
CA PHE A 108 -13.82 19.86 -4.72
C PHE A 108 -13.41 18.69 -3.82
N ALA A 109 -13.97 18.57 -2.61
CA ALA A 109 -13.67 17.49 -1.68
C ALA A 109 -14.05 16.11 -2.24
N ALA A 110 -15.21 16.00 -2.91
CA ALA A 110 -15.63 14.77 -3.57
C ALA A 110 -14.70 14.39 -4.72
N LEU A 111 -14.35 15.32 -5.61
CA LEU A 111 -13.40 15.07 -6.70
C LEU A 111 -12.00 14.73 -6.19
N TYR A 112 -11.54 15.40 -5.13
CA TYR A 112 -10.29 15.12 -4.46
C TYR A 112 -10.27 13.69 -3.91
N LEU A 113 -11.27 13.30 -3.11
CA LEU A 113 -11.37 11.94 -2.54
C LEU A 113 -11.51 10.87 -3.63
N ALA A 114 -12.32 11.12 -4.66
CA ALA A 114 -12.50 10.20 -5.77
C ALA A 114 -11.18 9.98 -6.52
N SER A 115 -10.46 11.07 -6.84
CA SER A 115 -9.18 10.99 -7.55
C SER A 115 -8.13 10.29 -6.70
N HIS A 116 -8.07 10.62 -5.41
CA HIS A 116 -7.13 10.03 -4.47
C HIS A 116 -7.35 8.52 -4.31
N GLY A 117 -8.59 8.10 -4.10
CA GLY A 117 -8.98 6.70 -4.04
C GLY A 117 -8.77 5.97 -5.37
N ALA A 118 -9.12 6.59 -6.49
CA ALA A 118 -8.96 5.97 -7.82
C ALA A 118 -7.49 5.71 -8.16
N ILE A 119 -6.59 6.68 -7.94
CA ILE A 119 -5.16 6.51 -8.17
C ILE A 119 -4.61 5.38 -7.29
N LYS A 120 -4.91 5.39 -5.98
CA LYS A 120 -4.47 4.33 -5.08
C LYS A 120 -4.98 2.96 -5.52
N LEU A 121 -6.26 2.84 -5.83
CA LEU A 121 -6.86 1.59 -6.27
C LEU A 121 -6.23 1.09 -7.58
N PHE A 122 -5.99 1.98 -8.54
CA PHE A 122 -5.30 1.66 -9.79
C PHE A 122 -3.89 1.10 -9.55
N LEU A 123 -3.13 1.71 -8.65
CA LEU A 123 -1.81 1.21 -8.25
C LEU A 123 -1.89 -0.15 -7.58
N MET A 124 -2.86 -0.37 -6.69
CA MET A 124 -3.04 -1.66 -6.01
C MET A 124 -3.39 -2.76 -7.00
N ILE A 125 -4.25 -2.48 -8.00
CA ILE A 125 -4.57 -3.43 -9.08
C ILE A 125 -3.31 -3.72 -9.92
N GLY A 126 -2.49 -2.71 -10.21
CA GLY A 126 -1.23 -2.88 -10.93
C GLY A 126 -0.25 -3.80 -10.19
N LEU A 127 -0.08 -3.59 -8.88
CA LEU A 127 0.75 -4.44 -8.03
C LEU A 127 0.19 -5.88 -7.94
N TRP A 128 -1.12 -6.03 -7.79
CA TRP A 128 -1.76 -7.35 -7.75
C TRP A 128 -1.60 -8.12 -9.07
N ARG A 129 -1.63 -7.40 -10.20
CA ARG A 129 -1.32 -7.94 -11.53
C ARG A 129 0.17 -8.11 -11.80
N ASN A 130 1.04 -7.85 -10.81
CA ASN A 130 2.49 -7.92 -10.92
C ASN A 130 3.07 -7.09 -12.08
N GLN A 131 2.47 -5.94 -12.40
CA GLN A 131 2.96 -5.10 -13.49
C GLN A 131 4.25 -4.38 -13.09
N ALA A 132 5.30 -4.48 -13.91
CA ALA A 132 6.64 -3.97 -13.62
C ALA A 132 6.66 -2.46 -13.29
N TRP A 133 5.85 -1.65 -13.98
CA TRP A 133 5.76 -0.21 -13.75
C TRP A 133 5.02 0.15 -12.46
N ALA A 134 4.15 -0.72 -11.94
CA ALA A 134 3.36 -0.42 -10.75
C ALA A 134 4.24 -0.36 -9.49
N TYR A 135 5.33 -1.11 -9.43
CA TYR A 135 6.29 -1.08 -8.32
C TYR A 135 6.93 0.30 -8.11
N PRO A 136 7.68 0.88 -9.08
CA PRO A 136 8.31 2.18 -8.90
C PRO A 136 7.27 3.30 -8.70
N VAL A 137 6.14 3.26 -9.41
CA VAL A 137 5.11 4.30 -9.25
C VAL A 137 4.47 4.24 -7.86
N SER A 138 4.19 3.05 -7.34
CA SER A 138 3.63 2.89 -5.98
C SER A 138 4.60 3.35 -4.90
N LEU A 139 5.90 3.08 -5.06
CA LEU A 139 6.92 3.57 -4.13
C LEU A 139 6.95 5.09 -4.05
N VAL A 140 6.96 5.77 -5.20
CA VAL A 140 6.92 7.24 -5.26
C VAL A 140 5.63 7.78 -4.66
N ALA A 141 4.48 7.18 -5.02
CA ALA A 141 3.18 7.62 -4.52
C ALA A 141 3.06 7.48 -2.99
N PHE A 142 3.46 6.34 -2.42
CA PHE A 142 3.43 6.15 -0.97
C PHE A 142 4.45 7.03 -0.24
N ALA A 143 5.65 7.23 -0.80
CA ALA A 143 6.63 8.13 -0.21
C ALA A 143 6.11 9.58 -0.17
N ALA A 144 5.52 10.06 -1.26
CA ALA A 144 4.90 11.38 -1.31
C ALA A 144 3.74 11.51 -0.30
N PHE A 145 2.93 10.46 -0.16
CA PHE A 145 1.84 10.42 0.81
C PHE A 145 2.35 10.49 2.26
N ILE A 146 3.43 9.77 2.60
CA ILE A 146 4.07 9.85 3.91
C ILE A 146 4.57 11.26 4.20
N VAL A 147 5.24 11.91 3.25
CA VAL A 147 5.70 13.30 3.42
C VAL A 147 4.52 14.22 3.71
N TYR A 148 3.42 14.06 2.98
CA TYR A 148 2.20 14.81 3.23
C TYR A 148 1.57 14.50 4.60
N GLN A 149 1.54 13.23 5.02
CA GLN A 149 1.04 12.82 6.35
C GLN A 149 1.85 13.45 7.47
N LEU A 150 3.19 13.44 7.36
CA LEU A 150 4.08 14.05 8.35
C LEU A 150 3.88 15.57 8.41
N TYR A 151 3.73 16.23 7.26
CA TYR A 151 3.36 17.65 7.20
C TYR A 151 2.00 17.89 7.88
N ARG A 152 0.97 17.09 7.60
CA ARG A 152 -0.34 17.23 8.25
C ARG A 152 -0.31 16.94 9.74
N PHE A 153 0.57 16.04 10.17
CA PHE A 153 0.75 15.69 11.57
C PHE A 153 1.26 16.90 12.39
N THR A 154 2.10 17.77 11.82
CA THR A 154 2.58 18.97 12.55
C THR A 154 1.45 19.93 12.95
N PHE A 155 0.31 19.89 12.25
CA PHE A 155 -0.85 20.73 12.56
C PHE A 155 -1.93 20.00 13.38
N THR A 156 -2.03 18.67 13.27
CA THR A 156 -3.14 17.91 13.86
C THR A 156 -2.75 17.06 15.06
N GLN A 157 -1.46 16.72 15.20
CA GLN A 157 -0.92 15.82 16.23
C GLN A 157 -1.72 14.50 16.37
N SER A 158 -2.31 14.04 15.27
CA SER A 158 -3.20 12.87 15.27
C SER A 158 -2.38 11.58 15.33
N VAL A 159 -2.60 10.78 16.39
CA VAL A 159 -2.00 9.45 16.55
C VAL A 159 -2.35 8.53 15.37
N PHE A 160 -3.56 8.64 14.83
CA PHE A 160 -4.00 7.87 13.67
C PHE A 160 -3.11 8.11 12.43
N LEU A 161 -2.68 9.36 12.18
CA LEU A 161 -1.77 9.66 11.07
C LEU A 161 -0.41 8.99 11.24
N ILE A 162 0.10 8.90 12.46
CA ILE A 162 1.37 8.20 12.74
C ILE A 162 1.22 6.70 12.50
N VAL A 163 0.14 6.08 12.97
CA VAL A 163 -0.13 4.66 12.73
C VAL A 163 -0.22 4.37 11.22
N LEU A 164 -0.92 5.21 10.47
CA LEU A 164 -0.97 5.12 9.01
C LEU A 164 0.41 5.29 8.37
N THR A 165 1.20 6.25 8.83
CA THR A 165 2.56 6.49 8.32
C THR A 165 3.45 5.26 8.52
N VAL A 166 3.41 4.65 9.71
CA VAL A 166 4.16 3.42 10.01
C VAL A 166 3.72 2.28 9.11
N PHE A 167 2.40 2.12 8.91
CA PHE A 167 1.87 1.13 7.99
C PHE A 167 2.34 1.38 6.55
N ASP A 168 2.34 2.63 6.09
CA ASP A 168 2.81 3.01 4.75
C ASP A 168 4.29 2.68 4.54
N LEU A 169 5.13 2.90 5.56
CA LEU A 169 6.54 2.49 5.53
C LEU A 169 6.69 0.98 5.39
N ILE A 170 5.91 0.19 6.12
CA ILE A 170 5.91 -1.27 5.99
C ILE A 170 5.54 -1.67 4.56
N VAL A 171 4.50 -1.06 3.98
CA VAL A 171 4.08 -1.33 2.59
C VAL A 171 5.18 -0.98 1.59
N ILE A 172 5.86 0.16 1.75
CA ILE A 172 7.00 0.55 0.90
C ILE A 172 8.10 -0.51 0.94
N VAL A 173 8.47 -0.97 2.14
CA VAL A 173 9.50 -2.00 2.30
C VAL A 173 9.09 -3.31 1.63
N LEU A 174 7.83 -3.73 1.78
CA LEU A 174 7.30 -4.94 1.15
C LEU A 174 7.28 -4.83 -0.39
N ILE A 175 6.84 -3.68 -0.94
CA ILE A 175 6.87 -3.41 -2.39
C ILE A 175 8.30 -3.45 -2.90
N TRP A 176 9.24 -2.82 -2.20
CA TRP A 176 10.66 -2.82 -2.58
C TRP A 176 11.25 -4.23 -2.59
N HIS A 177 10.99 -5.00 -1.53
CA HIS A 177 11.45 -6.39 -1.43
C HIS A 177 10.89 -7.25 -2.58
N GLU A 178 9.58 -7.19 -2.80
CA GLU A 178 8.91 -7.93 -3.89
C GLU A 178 9.46 -7.51 -5.27
N TRP A 179 9.70 -6.20 -5.48
CA TRP A 179 10.26 -5.69 -6.72
C TRP A 179 11.69 -6.19 -6.99
N TRP A 180 12.54 -6.17 -5.96
CA TRP A 180 13.91 -6.65 -6.06
C TRP A 180 13.96 -8.16 -6.36
N MET A 181 13.18 -8.95 -5.63
CA MET A 181 13.09 -10.40 -5.82
C MET A 181 12.66 -10.75 -7.24
N ARG A 182 11.63 -10.08 -7.77
CA ARG A 182 11.11 -10.34 -9.11
C ARG A 182 12.07 -9.95 -10.22
N LYS A 183 12.78 -8.83 -10.05
CA LYS A 183 13.87 -8.43 -10.96
C LYS A 183 15.03 -9.44 -10.92
N ALA A 184 15.43 -9.91 -9.75
CA ALA A 184 16.49 -10.90 -9.60
C ALA A 184 16.11 -12.25 -10.26
N ALA A 185 14.83 -12.62 -10.21
CA ALA A 185 14.29 -13.80 -10.89
C ALA A 185 14.06 -13.63 -12.40
N GLY A 186 14.22 -12.40 -12.95
CA GLY A 186 13.94 -12.11 -14.36
C GLY A 186 12.47 -12.22 -14.75
N THR A 187 11.56 -12.08 -13.78
CA THR A 187 10.10 -12.21 -13.99
C THR A 187 9.42 -10.90 -14.40
N ILE A 188 10.11 -9.77 -14.24
CA ILE A 188 9.71 -8.42 -14.65
C ILE A 188 10.95 -7.61 -15.06
#